data_AF-A0A9E2UDD8-F1
#
_entry.id   AF-A0A9E2UDD8-F1
#
_cell.length_a   1.000
_cell.length_b   1.000
_cell.length_c   1.000
_cell.angle_alpha   90.00
_cell.angle_beta   90.00
_cell.angle_gamma   90.00
#
_symmetry.space_group_name_H-M   'P 1'
#
loop_
_entity.id
_entity.type
_entity.pdbx_description
1 polymer ?
#
loop_
_entity_poly.entity_id
_entity_poly.type
_entity_poly.pdbx_seq_one_letter_code
_entity_poly.pdbx_strand_id
1 'polypeptide(L)' 'PNLAIERGVADRLGLQRLVLPARSIRAVDKARMIHNAATPHIEIDPETYEVRADGVHLICEPATVLPLAQRYFLY' A
#
# COMPACT_ATOMS: atom_id res chain seq x y z
N PRO A 1 0.23 -7.34 19.01
CA PRO A 1 -0.50 -6.08 18.70
C PRO A 1 -1.55 -5.63 19.75
N ASN A 2 -1.71 -6.33 20.89
CA ASN A 2 -2.68 -5.94 21.94
C ASN A 2 -2.06 -5.21 23.14
N LEU A 3 -0.74 -5.07 23.19
CA LEU A 3 0.00 -4.59 24.36
C LEU A 3 -0.47 -3.22 24.90
N ALA A 4 -0.85 -2.30 24.02
CA ALA A 4 -1.33 -0.97 24.43
C ALA A 4 -2.70 -1.03 25.12
N ILE A 5 -3.59 -1.92 24.65
CA ILE A 5 -4.90 -2.18 25.26
C ILE A 5 -4.70 -2.85 26.62
N GLU A 6 -3.86 -3.90 26.67
CA GLU A 6 -3.54 -4.63 27.90
C GLU A 6 -2.93 -3.73 28.98
N ARG A 7 -2.18 -2.69 28.58
CA ARG A 7 -1.57 -1.71 29.47
C ARG A 7 -2.46 -0.48 29.75
N GLY A 8 -3.75 -0.51 29.40
CA GLY A 8 -4.69 0.60 29.66
C GLY A 8 -4.19 1.95 29.13
N VAL A 9 -3.51 1.96 27.97
CA VAL A 9 -2.93 3.19 27.41
C VAL A 9 -4.03 4.22 27.12
N ALA A 10 -5.20 3.78 26.66
CA ALA A 10 -6.32 4.66 26.34
C ALA A 10 -6.79 5.47 27.54
N ASP A 11 -6.95 4.80 28.69
CA ASP A 11 -7.40 5.45 29.94
C ASP A 11 -6.33 6.41 30.46
N ARG A 12 -5.05 5.99 30.44
CA ARG A 12 -3.92 6.83 30.88
C ARG A 12 -3.77 8.11 30.06
N LEU A 13 -4.17 8.09 28.79
CA LEU A 13 -4.13 9.25 27.90
C LEU A 13 -5.47 9.99 27.82
N GLY A 14 -6.50 9.54 28.53
CA GLY A 14 -7.83 10.18 28.50
C GLY A 14 -8.50 10.16 27.12
N LEU A 15 -8.22 9.13 26.30
CA LEU A 15 -8.76 9.04 24.95
C LEU A 15 -10.28 8.91 24.99
N GLN A 16 -10.97 9.78 24.26
CA GLN A 16 -12.45 9.80 24.19
C GLN A 16 -13.02 8.95 23.05
N ARG A 17 -12.18 8.56 22.09
CA ARG A 17 -12.60 7.73 20.94
C ARG A 17 -12.45 6.25 21.28
N LEU A 18 -13.29 5.42 20.65
CA LEU A 18 -13.17 3.96 20.74
C LEU A 18 -11.79 3.49 20.27
N VAL A 19 -11.10 2.72 21.11
CA VAL A 19 -9.81 2.11 20.79
C VAL A 19 -10.00 0.62 20.58
N LEU A 20 -9.64 0.13 19.40
CA LEU A 20 -9.69 -1.28 19.04
C LEU A 20 -8.29 -1.82 18.76
N PRO A 21 -7.97 -3.07 19.14
CA PRO A 21 -6.68 -3.66 18.82
C PRO A 21 -6.59 -4.04 17.34
N ALA A 22 -5.40 -3.86 16.75
CA ALA A 22 -5.08 -4.45 15.45
C ALA A 22 -4.94 -5.97 15.59
N ARG A 23 -5.48 -6.74 14.63
CA ARG A 23 -5.48 -8.22 14.65
C ARG A 23 -5.02 -8.80 13.32
N SER A 24 -4.56 -10.05 13.35
CA SER A 24 -4.21 -10.86 12.16
C SER A 24 -3.20 -10.26 11.17
N ILE A 25 -2.41 -9.25 11.59
CA ILE A 25 -1.46 -8.52 10.74
C ILE A 25 -0.27 -9.36 10.22
N ARG A 26 -0.03 -10.55 10.78
CA ARG A 26 1.03 -11.49 10.34
C ARG A 26 0.50 -12.66 9.52
N ALA A 27 -0.82 -12.78 9.39
CA ALA A 27 -1.47 -13.86 8.64
C ALA A 27 -1.88 -13.43 7.22
N VAL A 28 -1.77 -12.14 6.90
CA VAL A 28 -2.04 -11.60 5.56
C VAL A 28 -0.81 -11.70 4.67
N ASP A 29 -1.02 -12.07 3.41
CA ASP A 29 -0.02 -12.28 2.38
C ASP A 29 -0.48 -11.63 1.06
N LYS A 30 0.35 -11.74 0.00
CA LYS A 30 0.02 -11.17 -1.31
C LYS A 30 -1.24 -11.77 -1.92
N ALA A 31 -1.50 -13.06 -1.68
CA ALA A 31 -2.66 -13.77 -2.21
C ALA A 31 -3.99 -13.25 -1.64
N ARG A 32 -3.97 -12.67 -0.44
CA ARG A 32 -5.16 -12.08 0.21
C ARG A 32 -5.49 -10.66 -0.26
N MET A 33 -4.71 -10.09 -1.18
CA MET A 33 -5.04 -8.79 -1.77
C MET A 33 -6.17 -8.92 -2.78
N ILE A 34 -7.36 -8.42 -2.41
CA ILE A 34 -8.55 -8.45 -3.27
C ILE A 34 -8.26 -7.68 -4.57
N HIS A 35 -8.49 -8.35 -5.70
CA HIS A 35 -8.22 -7.86 -7.07
C HIS A 35 -6.74 -7.59 -7.41
N ASN A 36 -5.79 -7.78 -6.48
CA ASN A 36 -4.40 -7.31 -6.62
C ASN A 36 -3.36 -8.34 -6.11
N ALA A 37 -3.63 -9.63 -6.30
CA ALA A 37 -2.86 -10.73 -5.74
C ALA A 37 -1.68 -11.24 -6.61
N ALA A 38 -1.42 -10.63 -7.78
CA ALA A 38 -0.41 -11.13 -8.72
C ALA A 38 1.02 -11.17 -8.13
N THR A 39 1.75 -12.25 -8.44
CA THR A 39 3.16 -12.48 -8.07
C THR A 39 3.98 -12.88 -9.30
N PRO A 40 4.20 -11.96 -10.26
CA PRO A 40 4.95 -12.26 -11.49
C PRO A 40 6.45 -12.46 -11.19
N HIS A 41 7.17 -13.09 -12.12
CA HIS A 41 8.63 -13.05 -12.11
C HIS A 41 9.09 -11.67 -12.60
N ILE A 42 9.71 -10.89 -11.72
CA ILE A 42 10.22 -9.55 -12.05
C ILE A 42 11.73 -9.59 -12.23
N GLU A 43 12.18 -9.09 -13.38
CA GLU A 43 13.58 -8.92 -13.73
C GLU A 43 13.87 -7.43 -13.96
N ILE A 44 15.04 -6.98 -13.51
CA ILE A 44 15.50 -5.60 -13.64
C ILE A 44 16.92 -5.64 -14.19
N ASP A 45 17.14 -4.96 -15.31
CA ASP A 45 18.48 -4.77 -15.87
C ASP A 45 19.25 -3.73 -15.04
N PRO A 46 20.44 -4.04 -14.51
CA PRO A 46 21.15 -3.15 -13.57
C PRO A 46 21.81 -1.94 -14.23
N GLU A 47 21.99 -1.94 -15.55
CA GLU A 47 22.67 -0.86 -16.28
C GLU A 47 21.66 0.10 -16.91
N THR A 48 20.60 -0.44 -17.50
CA THR A 48 19.58 0.31 -18.25
C THR A 48 18.32 0.59 -17.43
N TYR A 49 18.14 -0.11 -16.30
CA TYR A 49 16.93 -0.08 -15.47
C TYR A 49 15.65 -0.55 -16.19
N GLU A 50 15.79 -1.29 -17.29
CA GLU A 50 14.65 -1.95 -17.95
C GLU A 50 13.98 -2.93 -16.96
N VAL A 51 12.66 -2.86 -16.87
CA VAL A 51 11.86 -3.74 -16.00
C VAL A 51 11.02 -4.68 -16.84
N ARG A 52 11.10 -5.98 -16.56
CA ARG A 52 10.27 -7.01 -17.17
C ARG A 52 9.44 -7.75 -16.14
N ALA A 53 8.20 -8.06 -16.48
CA ALA A 53 7.36 -9.00 -15.74
C ALA A 53 6.98 -10.16 -16.67
N ASP A 54 7.31 -11.38 -16.26
CA ASP A 54 7.09 -12.59 -17.07
C ASP A 54 7.63 -12.46 -18.50
N GLY A 55 8.80 -11.82 -18.63
CA GLY A 55 9.48 -11.55 -19.90
C GLY A 55 8.96 -10.32 -20.68
N VAL A 56 7.85 -9.70 -20.27
CA VAL A 56 7.24 -8.54 -20.93
C VAL A 56 7.83 -7.24 -20.38
N HIS A 57 8.38 -6.40 -21.26
CA HIS A 57 8.89 -5.07 -20.90
C HIS A 57 7.75 -4.15 -20.44
N LEU A 58 7.85 -3.66 -19.21
CA LEU A 58 6.91 -2.74 -18.59
C LEU A 58 7.34 -1.29 -18.82
N ILE A 59 6.74 -0.63 -19.82
CA ILE A 59 6.99 0.77 -20.14
C ILE A 59 5.69 1.49 -20.48
N CYS A 60 5.63 2.79 -20.17
CA CYS A 60 4.55 3.66 -20.60
C CYS A 60 5.05 5.08 -20.89
N GLU A 61 4.38 5.76 -21.81
CA GLU A 61 4.65 7.16 -22.11
C GLU A 61 4.14 8.07 -20.97
N PRO A 62 4.87 9.16 -20.66
CA PRO A 62 4.43 10.11 -19.66
C PRO A 62 3.14 10.83 -20.12
N ALA A 63 2.16 10.93 -19.23
CA ALA A 63 0.95 11.71 -19.48
C ALA A 63 1.22 13.21 -19.30
N THR A 64 0.78 14.04 -20.26
CA THR A 64 0.93 15.51 -20.21
C THR A 64 -0.21 16.22 -19.47
N VAL A 65 -1.38 15.57 -19.37
CA VAL A 65 -2.58 16.07 -18.69
C VAL A 65 -3.26 14.90 -17.98
N LEU A 66 -3.78 15.15 -16.77
CA LEU A 66 -4.51 14.15 -15.98
C LEU A 66 -5.95 14.59 -15.71
N PRO A 67 -6.93 13.66 -15.70
CA PRO A 67 -8.25 13.93 -15.14
C PRO A 67 -8.15 14.15 -13.64
N LEU A 68 -9.21 14.71 -13.04
CA LEU A 68 -9.28 15.01 -11.60
C LEU A 68 -8.15 15.93 -11.07
N ALA A 69 -7.51 16.70 -11.95
CA ALA A 69 -6.47 17.68 -11.61
C ALA A 69 -7.02 19.12 -11.64
N GLN A 70 -6.45 20.00 -12.47
CA GLN A 70 -6.73 21.46 -12.52
C GLN A 70 -8.21 21.87 -12.50
N ARG A 71 -9.11 21.01 -12.98
CA ARG A 71 -10.56 21.28 -12.96
C ARG A 71 -11.15 21.36 -11.54
N TYR A 72 -10.55 20.70 -10.56
CA TYR A 72 -11.12 20.52 -9.22
C TYR A 72 -10.34 21.20 -8.10
N PHE A 73 -9.14 21.71 -8.37
CA PHE A 73 -8.29 22.36 -7.38
C PHE A 73 -8.15 23.84 -7.68
N LEU A 74 -8.27 24.66 -6.63
CA LEU A 74 -8.14 26.12 -6.75
C LEU A 74 -6.69 26.54 -7.01
N TYR A 75 -5.72 25.78 -6.49
CA TYR A 75 -4.27 25.92 -6.72
C TYR A 75 -3.63 24.54 -6.74
#